data_AF-A0A968YP39-F1
#
_entry.id   AF-A0A968YP39-F1
#
_cell.length_a   1.000
_cell.length_b   1.000
_cell.length_c   1.000
_cell.angle_alpha   90.00
_cell.angle_beta   90.00
_cell.angle_gamma   90.00
#
_symmetry.space_group_name_H-M   'P 1'
#
loop_
_entity.id
_entity.type
_entity.pdbx_description
1 polymer ?
#
loop_
_entity_poly.entity_id
_entity_poly.type
_entity_poly.pdbx_seq_one_letter_code
_entity_poly.pdbx_strand_id
1 'polypeptide(L)'
;TERGLSIYLYGSKAETLSRFCTNLMHSFPDLKIVGMEPSKFRRLKAHECIELAERIKASGANAVFLGLGCPRQEVWAYEYRNLLNLPILAVGAAFDFHAGTLPQAPKVLQDYGLEWLFRFVQEPKRLWQRYLLLNPLYLWNVFLQYLGLKKFMPIRPNGSEKIESYG
;
A
#
# COMPACT_ATOMS: atom_id res chain seq x y z
N THR A 1 -5.77 4.08 -29.12
CA THR A 1 -4.72 5.09 -28.88
C THR A 1 -3.87 4.62 -27.72
N GLU A 2 -2.78 3.91 -28.00
CA GLU A 2 -1.83 3.47 -26.97
C GLU A 2 -1.07 4.69 -26.45
N ARG A 3 -1.61 5.36 -25.42
CA ARG A 3 -0.86 6.39 -24.70
C ARG A 3 0.20 5.64 -23.89
N GLY A 4 1.47 5.87 -24.19
CA GLY A 4 2.58 5.36 -23.38
C GLY A 4 2.46 5.93 -21.96
N LEU A 5 1.92 5.13 -21.05
CA LEU A 5 1.62 5.51 -19.67
C LEU A 5 2.94 5.77 -18.93
N SER A 6 3.09 6.98 -18.39
CA SER A 6 4.18 7.34 -17.49
C SER A 6 3.76 7.15 -16.04
N ILE A 7 4.61 6.52 -15.25
CA ILE A 7 4.36 6.28 -13.83
C ILE A 7 5.45 6.89 -12.95
N TYR A 8 5.05 7.29 -11.75
CA TYR A 8 5.95 7.72 -10.68
C TYR A 8 5.87 6.73 -9.52
N LEU A 9 7.02 6.32 -8.99
CA LEU A 9 7.10 5.36 -7.89
C LEU A 9 7.45 6.08 -6.58
N TYR A 10 6.57 6.02 -5.58
CA TYR A 10 6.84 6.66 -4.29
C TYR A 10 6.70 5.69 -3.12
N GLY A 11 7.67 5.68 -2.22
CA GLY A 11 7.63 4.88 -0.99
C GLY A 11 8.74 3.84 -0.88
N SER A 12 8.58 2.89 0.04
CA SER A 12 9.60 1.88 0.38
C SER A 12 11.00 2.47 0.67
N LYS A 13 12.01 1.61 0.72
CA LYS A 13 13.43 1.96 0.86
C LYS A 13 14.05 2.20 -0.52
N ALA A 14 15.12 2.98 -0.57
CA ALA A 14 15.84 3.27 -1.80
C ALA A 14 16.30 1.99 -2.54
N GLU A 15 16.84 1.01 -1.80
CA GLU A 15 17.27 -0.27 -2.38
C GLU A 15 16.10 -1.05 -3.01
N THR A 16 14.96 -1.14 -2.31
CA THR A 16 13.76 -1.81 -2.82
C THR A 16 13.26 -1.12 -4.09
N LEU A 17 13.17 0.22 -4.10
CA LEU A 17 12.74 0.98 -5.28
C LEU A 17 13.66 0.75 -6.48
N SER A 18 14.98 0.79 -6.29
CA SER A 18 15.93 0.56 -7.37
C SER A 18 15.79 -0.85 -7.96
N ARG A 19 15.72 -1.88 -7.11
CA ARG A 19 15.49 -3.27 -7.57
C ARG A 19 14.15 -3.43 -8.27
N PHE A 20 13.10 -2.85 -7.70
CA PHE A 20 11.76 -2.87 -8.28
C PHE A 20 11.75 -2.22 -9.67
N CYS A 21 12.34 -1.03 -9.81
CA CYS A 21 12.45 -0.32 -11.08
C CYS A 21 13.15 -1.17 -12.15
N THR A 22 14.30 -1.76 -11.83
CA THR A 22 15.03 -2.66 -12.74
C THR A 22 14.17 -3.85 -13.18
N ASN A 23 13.52 -4.53 -12.24
CA ASN A 23 12.70 -5.70 -12.55
C ASN A 23 11.45 -5.33 -13.37
N LEU A 24 10.88 -4.15 -13.11
CA LEU A 24 9.72 -3.63 -13.83
C LEU A 24 10.07 -3.30 -15.28
N MET A 25 11.21 -2.62 -15.51
CA MET A 25 11.69 -2.31 -16.86
C MET A 25 12.05 -3.57 -17.66
N HIS A 26 12.58 -4.60 -16.99
CA HIS A 26 12.82 -5.89 -17.65
C HIS A 26 11.52 -6.59 -18.06
N SER A 27 10.48 -6.50 -17.22
CA SER A 27 9.20 -7.16 -17.47
C SER A 27 8.29 -6.38 -18.43
N PHE A 28 8.44 -5.05 -18.47
CA PHE A 28 7.65 -4.13 -19.27
C PHE A 28 8.58 -3.07 -19.93
N PRO A 29 9.26 -3.42 -21.04
CA PRO A 29 10.26 -2.53 -21.66
C PRO A 29 9.70 -1.17 -22.15
N ASP A 30 8.41 -1.13 -22.51
CA ASP A 30 7.75 0.09 -22.99
C ASP A 30 7.24 1.01 -21.86
N LEU A 31 7.34 0.56 -20.60
CA LEU A 31 6.87 1.32 -19.45
C LEU A 31 7.79 2.52 -19.16
N LYS A 32 7.20 3.70 -19.04
CA LYS A 32 7.93 4.94 -18.73
C LYS A 32 7.90 5.24 -17.24
N ILE A 33 8.99 4.96 -16.55
CA ILE A 33 9.17 5.39 -15.15
C ILE A 33 9.79 6.79 -15.17
N VAL A 34 8.97 7.81 -14.91
CA VAL A 34 9.40 9.22 -15.01
C VAL A 34 9.93 9.80 -13.70
N GLY A 35 9.87 9.01 -12.62
CA GLY A 35 10.49 9.35 -11.36
C GLY A 35 10.31 8.27 -10.30
N MET A 36 11.23 8.24 -9.34
CA MET A 36 11.11 7.42 -8.15
C MET A 36 11.69 8.15 -6.94
N GLU A 37 11.01 8.10 -5.80
CA GLU A 37 11.49 8.70 -4.54
C GLU A 37 11.14 7.80 -3.33
N PRO A 38 12.13 7.44 -2.49
CA PRO A 38 11.89 6.61 -1.31
C PRO A 38 11.10 7.33 -0.23
N SER A 39 10.47 6.58 0.66
CA SER A 39 9.81 7.18 1.84
C SER A 39 10.84 7.68 2.83
N LYS A 40 10.55 8.83 3.48
CA LYS A 40 11.29 9.28 4.67
C LYS A 40 10.92 8.51 5.96
N PHE A 41 9.99 7.55 5.87
CA PHE A 41 9.45 6.80 7.01
C PHE A 41 8.90 7.64 8.17
N ARG A 42 8.53 8.89 7.88
CA ARG A 42 7.86 9.84 8.76
C ARG A 42 6.83 10.64 7.98
N ARG A 43 5.96 11.37 8.69
CA ARG A 43 5.11 12.38 8.04
C ARG A 43 5.98 13.50 7.45
N LEU A 44 5.62 13.94 6.26
CA LEU A 44 6.23 15.10 5.62
C LEU A 44 5.66 16.38 6.23
N LYS A 45 6.50 17.42 6.32
CA LYS A 45 6.05 18.77 6.67
C LYS A 45 5.26 19.36 5.50
N ALA A 46 4.39 20.34 5.75
CA ALA A 46 3.53 20.93 4.73
C ALA A 46 4.30 21.41 3.47
N HIS A 47 5.46 22.06 3.65
CA HIS A 47 6.31 22.47 2.51
C HIS A 47 6.88 21.27 1.75
N GLU A 48 7.38 20.24 2.45
CA GLU A 48 7.88 19.01 1.82
C GLU A 48 6.77 18.30 1.02
N CYS A 49 5.52 18.39 1.48
CA CYS A 49 4.39 17.84 0.75
C CYS A 49 4.15 18.55 -0.59
N ILE A 50 4.20 19.89 -0.57
CA ILE A 50 4.04 20.73 -1.77
C ILE A 50 5.18 20.46 -2.74
N GLU A 51 6.43 20.48 -2.27
CA GLU A 51 7.60 20.22 -3.09
C GLU A 51 7.56 18.83 -3.73
N LEU A 52 7.16 17.79 -2.97
CA LEU A 52 6.98 16.45 -3.53
C LEU A 52 5.90 16.43 -4.62
N ALA A 53 4.76 17.08 -4.37
CA ALA A 53 3.68 17.15 -5.35
C ALA A 53 4.09 17.90 -6.62
N GLU A 54 4.87 18.97 -6.50
CA GLU A 54 5.44 19.70 -7.62
C GLU A 54 6.43 18.86 -8.42
N ARG A 55 7.35 18.14 -7.75
CA ARG A 55 8.26 17.20 -8.43
C ARG A 55 7.52 16.12 -9.21
N ILE A 56 6.49 15.52 -8.60
CA ILE A 56 5.65 14.51 -9.27
C ILE A 56 4.96 15.12 -10.49
N LYS A 57 4.34 16.29 -10.38
CA LYS A 57 3.67 16.95 -11.51
C LYS A 57 4.64 17.34 -12.62
N ALA A 58 5.79 17.90 -12.26
CA ALA A 58 6.83 18.30 -13.21
C ALA A 58 7.45 17.10 -13.96
N SER A 59 7.42 15.90 -13.38
CA SER A 59 7.89 14.68 -14.05
C SER A 59 7.02 14.25 -15.24
N GLY A 60 5.80 14.79 -15.37
CA GLY A 60 4.86 14.37 -16.43
C GLY A 60 4.25 12.99 -16.19
N ALA A 61 4.20 12.52 -14.93
CA ALA A 61 3.58 11.26 -14.57
C ALA A 61 2.07 11.26 -14.84
N ASN A 62 1.56 10.16 -15.40
CA ASN A 62 0.13 9.92 -15.56
C ASN A 62 -0.48 9.23 -14.34
N ALA A 63 0.31 8.51 -13.55
CA ALA A 63 -0.13 7.87 -12.30
C ALA A 63 1.00 7.77 -11.28
N VAL A 64 0.65 7.70 -10.00
CA VAL A 64 1.59 7.47 -8.89
C VAL A 64 1.30 6.13 -8.23
N PHE A 65 2.33 5.31 -8.05
CA PHE A 65 2.26 4.05 -7.32
C PHE A 65 2.89 4.20 -5.94
N LEU A 66 2.17 3.83 -4.89
CA LEU A 66 2.57 3.99 -3.49
C LEU A 66 2.94 2.68 -2.83
N GLY A 67 4.17 2.61 -2.33
CA GLY A 67 4.70 1.53 -1.49
C GLY A 67 4.93 1.98 -0.05
N LEU A 68 3.96 2.62 0.61
CA LEU A 68 4.11 3.12 1.99
C LEU A 68 3.61 2.15 3.07
N GLY A 69 2.87 1.12 2.68
CA GLY A 69 2.17 0.23 3.59
C GLY A 69 0.88 0.85 4.16
N CYS A 70 -0.03 -0.02 4.59
CA CYS A 70 -1.26 0.36 5.27
C CYS A 70 -0.95 0.71 6.74
N PRO A 71 -1.56 1.77 7.32
CA PRO A 71 -2.58 2.66 6.75
C PRO A 71 -2.03 3.93 6.07
N ARG A 72 -0.70 4.09 6.04
CA ARG A 72 -0.03 5.32 5.61
C ARG A 72 -0.27 5.63 4.13
N GLN A 73 -0.37 4.62 3.28
CA GLN A 73 -0.62 4.79 1.86
C GLN A 73 -2.02 5.35 1.57
N GLU A 74 -3.05 4.92 2.31
CA GLU A 74 -4.43 5.40 2.13
C GLU A 74 -4.56 6.85 2.58
N VAL A 75 -3.94 7.17 3.74
CA VAL A 75 -3.89 8.55 4.24
C VAL A 75 -3.14 9.46 3.26
N TRP A 76 -1.99 9.03 2.76
CA TRP A 76 -1.22 9.80 1.78
C TRP A 76 -2.02 10.00 0.49
N ALA A 77 -2.64 8.94 -0.05
CA ALA A 77 -3.45 9.05 -1.27
C ALA A 77 -4.61 10.03 -1.08
N TYR A 78 -5.27 10.00 0.08
CA TYR A 78 -6.31 10.96 0.43
C TYR A 78 -5.76 12.38 0.51
N GLU A 79 -4.68 12.63 1.26
CA GLU A 79 -4.10 13.97 1.45
C GLU A 79 -3.59 14.58 0.14
N TYR A 80 -3.04 13.78 -0.77
CA TYR A 80 -2.43 14.26 -2.02
C TYR A 80 -3.38 14.33 -3.22
N ARG A 81 -4.59 13.77 -3.14
CA ARG A 81 -5.52 13.66 -4.28
C ARG A 81 -5.75 14.98 -5.02
N ASN A 82 -5.98 16.06 -4.27
CA ASN A 82 -6.26 17.39 -4.82
C ASN A 82 -4.98 18.12 -5.25
N LEU A 83 -3.84 17.78 -4.64
CA LEU A 83 -2.55 18.38 -4.97
C LEU A 83 -2.02 17.85 -6.30
N LEU A 84 -2.24 16.56 -6.57
CA LEU A 84 -1.70 15.88 -7.74
C LEU A 84 -2.67 15.85 -8.93
N ASN A 85 -3.98 15.76 -8.69
CA ASN A 85 -5.00 15.66 -9.75
C ASN A 85 -4.71 14.55 -10.79
N LEU A 86 -4.17 13.43 -10.34
CA LEU A 86 -3.86 12.25 -11.16
C LEU A 86 -4.15 10.97 -10.35
N PRO A 87 -4.37 9.81 -11.01
CA PRO A 87 -4.57 8.52 -10.34
C PRO A 87 -3.44 8.12 -9.37
N ILE A 88 -3.81 7.87 -8.12
CA ILE A 88 -2.89 7.39 -7.07
C ILE A 88 -3.27 5.95 -6.73
N LEU A 89 -2.33 5.02 -6.91
CA LEU A 89 -2.52 3.59 -6.64
C LEU A 89 -1.72 3.16 -5.41
N ALA A 90 -2.42 2.81 -4.35
CA ALA A 90 -1.82 2.17 -3.18
C ALA A 90 -1.54 0.69 -3.46
N VAL A 91 -0.27 0.33 -3.62
CA VAL A 91 0.14 -1.04 -3.98
C VAL A 91 0.84 -1.78 -2.84
N GLY A 92 1.15 -1.09 -1.74
CA GLY A 92 1.69 -1.69 -0.52
C GLY A 92 2.93 -2.54 -0.77
N ALA A 93 2.90 -3.78 -0.27
CA ALA A 93 4.02 -4.72 -0.34
C ALA A 93 4.35 -5.21 -1.75
N ALA A 94 3.61 -4.81 -2.80
CA ALA A 94 3.92 -5.17 -4.18
C ALA A 94 5.36 -4.76 -4.56
N PHE A 95 5.84 -3.61 -4.07
CA PHE A 95 7.23 -3.18 -4.31
C PHE A 95 8.22 -4.20 -3.75
N ASP A 96 8.02 -4.66 -2.51
CA ASP A 96 8.93 -5.60 -1.87
C ASP A 96 8.91 -7.00 -2.51
N PHE A 97 7.74 -7.47 -2.93
CA PHE A 97 7.62 -8.74 -3.65
C PHE A 97 8.33 -8.69 -5.01
N HIS A 98 8.06 -7.65 -5.82
CA HIS A 98 8.63 -7.54 -7.16
C HIS A 98 10.09 -7.07 -7.15
N ALA A 99 10.54 -6.40 -6.10
CA ALA A 99 11.96 -6.19 -5.85
C ALA A 99 12.68 -7.49 -5.46
N GLY A 100 11.96 -8.48 -4.92
CA GLY A 100 12.52 -9.71 -4.36
C GLY A 100 13.16 -9.49 -3.00
N THR A 101 12.68 -8.52 -2.22
CA THR A 101 13.09 -8.29 -0.82
C THR A 101 12.19 -9.04 0.16
N LEU A 102 10.95 -9.35 -0.24
CA LEU A 102 10.02 -10.17 0.53
C LEU A 102 9.75 -11.49 -0.21
N PRO A 103 9.96 -12.65 0.42
CA PRO A 103 9.68 -13.93 -0.20
C PRO A 103 8.17 -14.12 -0.37
N GLN A 104 7.78 -14.63 -1.54
CA GLN A 104 6.41 -15.07 -1.80
C GLN A 104 6.23 -16.54 -1.39
N ALA A 105 5.03 -16.91 -0.94
CA ALA A 105 4.74 -18.31 -0.65
C ALA A 105 4.89 -19.17 -1.90
N PRO A 106 5.37 -20.43 -1.81
CA PRO A 106 5.34 -21.37 -2.92
C PRO A 106 3.93 -21.49 -3.51
N LYS A 107 3.83 -21.66 -4.83
CA LYS A 107 2.55 -21.70 -5.55
C LYS A 107 1.57 -22.73 -4.97
N VAL A 108 2.07 -23.91 -4.58
CA VAL A 108 1.25 -24.94 -3.90
C VAL A 108 0.57 -24.40 -2.65
N LEU A 109 1.28 -23.65 -1.80
CA LEU A 109 0.67 -23.04 -0.61
C LEU A 109 -0.30 -21.93 -0.97
N GLN A 110 -0.06 -21.16 -2.03
CA GLN A 110 -1.01 -20.17 -2.53
C GLN A 110 -2.30 -20.83 -3.01
N ASP A 111 -2.19 -21.92 -3.78
CA ASP A 111 -3.31 -22.66 -4.35
C ASP A 111 -4.20 -23.31 -3.26
N TYR A 112 -3.59 -23.73 -2.14
CA TYR A 112 -4.32 -24.21 -0.95
C TYR A 112 -4.81 -23.10 -0.01
N GLY A 113 -4.58 -21.82 -0.33
CA GLY A 113 -4.95 -20.70 0.54
C GLY A 113 -4.13 -20.62 1.85
N LEU A 114 -2.96 -21.25 1.89
CA LEU A 114 -2.05 -21.32 3.05
C LEU A 114 -0.98 -20.22 3.06
N GLU A 115 -1.09 -19.21 2.19
CA GLU A 115 -0.16 -18.07 2.18
C GLU A 115 -0.11 -17.36 3.54
N TRP A 116 -1.23 -17.28 4.26
CA TRP A 116 -1.27 -16.68 5.59
C TRP A 116 -0.35 -17.42 6.58
N LEU A 117 -0.31 -18.75 6.52
CA LEU A 117 0.50 -19.59 7.41
C LEU A 117 1.98 -19.42 7.08
N PHE A 118 2.32 -19.40 5.79
CA PHE A 118 3.68 -19.11 5.35
C PHE A 118 4.17 -17.75 5.88
N ARG A 119 3.35 -16.70 5.74
CA ARG A 119 3.67 -15.37 6.29
C ARG A 119 3.77 -15.39 7.82
N PHE A 120 2.92 -16.15 8.52
CA PHE A 120 3.00 -16.30 9.97
C PHE A 120 4.35 -16.87 10.42
N VAL A 121 4.80 -17.95 9.76
CA VAL A 121 6.07 -18.60 10.09
C VAL A 121 7.25 -17.68 9.84
N GLN A 122 7.20 -16.84 8.80
CA GLN A 122 8.25 -15.86 8.52
C GLN A 122 8.27 -14.67 9.48
N GLU A 123 7.10 -14.19 9.88
CA GLU A 123 6.97 -12.99 10.70
C GLU A 123 6.11 -13.21 11.97
N PRO A 124 6.44 -14.21 12.81
CA PRO A 124 5.57 -14.63 13.90
C PRO A 124 5.36 -13.52 14.92
N LYS A 125 6.42 -12.76 15.25
CA LYS A 125 6.37 -11.61 16.17
C LYS A 125 5.45 -10.49 15.70
N ARG A 126 5.31 -10.29 14.38
CA ARG A 126 4.46 -9.25 13.82
C ARG A 126 3.01 -9.71 13.66
N LEU A 127 2.79 -10.97 13.29
CA LEU A 127 1.47 -11.46 12.87
C LEU A 127 0.69 -12.23 13.94
N TRP A 128 1.32 -12.63 15.06
CA TRP A 128 0.64 -13.45 16.09
C TRP A 128 -0.61 -12.79 16.66
N GLN A 129 -0.58 -11.49 16.98
CA GLN A 129 -1.76 -10.78 17.51
C GLN A 129 -2.91 -10.84 16.51
N ARG A 130 -2.59 -10.62 15.23
CA ARG A 130 -3.59 -10.67 14.17
C ARG A 130 -4.21 -12.06 14.05
N TYR A 131 -3.40 -13.11 14.06
CA TYR A 131 -3.90 -14.45 13.75
C TYR A 131 -4.48 -15.21 14.95
N LEU A 132 -3.95 -14.98 16.14
CA LEU A 132 -4.38 -15.70 17.35
C LEU A 132 -5.42 -14.92 18.17
N LEU A 133 -5.47 -13.58 18.04
CA LEU A 133 -6.42 -12.76 18.79
C LEU A 133 -7.46 -12.12 17.88
N LEU A 134 -7.03 -11.33 16.88
CA LEU A 134 -7.95 -10.51 16.09
C LEU A 134 -8.80 -11.33 15.12
N ASN A 135 -8.21 -12.31 14.43
CA ASN A 135 -8.93 -13.15 13.48
C ASN A 135 -10.04 -13.98 14.17
N PRO A 136 -9.77 -14.70 15.29
CA PRO A 136 -10.82 -15.41 16.02
C PRO A 136 -11.91 -14.48 16.55
N LEU A 137 -11.53 -13.31 17.10
CA LEU A 137 -12.48 -12.32 17.58
C LEU A 137 -13.37 -11.78 16.44
N TYR A 138 -12.78 -11.56 15.27
CA TYR A 138 -13.51 -11.16 14.07
C TYR A 138 -14.52 -12.24 13.65
N LEU A 139 -14.09 -13.49 13.56
CA LEU A 139 -14.96 -14.62 13.22
C LEU A 139 -16.10 -14.78 14.23
N TRP A 140 -15.82 -14.61 15.52
CA TRP A 140 -16.83 -14.63 16.57
C TRP A 140 -17.86 -13.51 16.40
N ASN A 141 -17.42 -12.27 16.14
CA ASN A 141 -18.32 -11.15 15.90
C ASN A 141 -19.17 -11.35 14.63
N VAL A 142 -18.58 -11.86 13.54
CA VAL A 142 -19.32 -12.22 12.32
C VAL A 142 -20.34 -13.31 12.60
N PHE A 143 -19.98 -14.33 13.38
CA PHE A 143 -20.88 -15.41 13.79
C PHE A 143 -22.07 -14.88 14.60
N LEU A 144 -21.83 -14.04 15.61
CA LEU A 144 -22.90 -13.40 16.39
C LEU A 144 -23.80 -12.51 15.52
N GLN A 145 -23.23 -11.83 14.53
CA GLN A 145 -23.99 -11.01 13.59
C GLN A 145 -24.85 -11.87 12.65
N TYR A 146 -24.30 -12.98 12.17
CA TYR A 146 -25.02 -13.95 11.34
C TYR A 146 -26.22 -14.55 12.09
N LEU A 147 -26.06 -14.86 13.39
CA LEU A 147 -27.16 -15.34 14.24
C LEU A 147 -28.14 -14.24 14.67
N GLY A 148 -27.92 -12.98 14.29
CA GLY A 148 -28.76 -11.84 14.68
C GLY A 148 -28.60 -11.40 16.15
N LEU A 149 -27.68 -12.01 16.89
CA LEU A 149 -27.42 -11.74 18.31
C LEU A 149 -26.72 -10.40 18.55
N LYS A 150 -26.01 -9.89 17.53
CA LYS A 150 -25.29 -8.61 17.61
C LYS A 150 -25.31 -7.89 16.27
N LYS A 151 -25.71 -6.62 16.23
CA LYS A 151 -25.69 -5.79 15.02
C LYS A 151 -24.53 -4.80 15.10
N PHE A 152 -23.68 -4.79 14.08
CA PHE A 152 -22.62 -3.80 13.92
C PHE A 152 -23.08 -2.79 12.87
N MET A 153 -23.42 -1.58 13.29
CA MET A 153 -23.71 -0.48 12.37
C MET A 153 -22.42 0.23 12.01
N PRO A 154 -22.12 0.47 10.71
CA PRO A 154 -20.96 1.25 10.33
C PRO A 154 -21.12 2.68 10.85
N ILE A 155 -20.11 3.19 11.54
CA ILE A 155 -20.02 4.61 11.89
C ILE A 155 -19.82 5.36 10.57
N ARG A 156 -20.82 6.15 10.17
CA ARG A 156 -20.66 7.06 9.04
C ARG A 156 -19.86 8.25 9.53
N PRO A 157 -18.71 8.58 8.92
CA PRO A 157 -18.01 9.80 9.28
C PRO A 157 -18.95 10.98 8.99
N ASN A 158 -19.38 11.67 10.04
CA ASN A 158 -19.91 13.02 9.87
C ASN A 158 -18.73 13.87 9.39
N GLY A 159 -18.93 14.72 8.38
CA GLY A 159 -17.87 15.46 7.67
C GLY A 159 -16.94 16.36 8.52
N SER A 160 -17.04 16.29 9.85
CA SER A 160 -16.27 17.01 10.86
C SER A 160 -15.28 16.15 11.66
N GLU A 161 -15.30 14.82 11.55
CA GLU A 161 -14.34 13.97 12.29
C GLU A 161 -12.99 13.94 11.58
N LYS A 162 -11.97 14.53 12.21
CA LYS A 162 -10.57 14.30 11.85
C LYS A 162 -10.32 12.81 12.01
N ILE A 163 -9.99 12.13 10.90
CA ILE A 163 -9.45 10.78 10.93
C ILE A 163 -8.21 10.85 11.82
N GLU A 164 -8.32 10.31 13.04
CA GLU A 164 -7.21 10.23 13.97
C GLU A 164 -6.07 9.51 13.25
N SER A 165 -4.98 10.24 13.05
CA SER A 165 -3.88 9.84 12.20
C SER A 165 -3.19 8.63 12.80
N TYR A 166 -3.31 7.48 12.14
CA TYR A 166 -2.48 6.32 12.41
C TYR A 166 -1.00 6.68 12.13
N GLY A 167 -0.27 6.98 13.21
CA GLY A 167 1.18 7.20 13.22
C GLY A 167 1.96 5.90 13.16
#